data_AF-A0A822DP15-F1
#
_entry.id   AF-A0A822DP15-F1
#
_cell.length_a   1.000
_cell.length_b   1.000
_cell.length_c   1.000
_cell.angle_alpha   90.00
_cell.angle_beta   90.00
_cell.angle_gamma   90.00
#
_symmetry.space_group_name_H-M   'P 1'
#
loop_
_entity.id
_entity.type
_entity.pdbx_description
1 polymer ?
#
loop_
_entity_poly.entity_id
_entity_poly.type
_entity_poly.pdbx_seq_one_letter_code
_entity_poly.pdbx_strand_id
1 'polypeptide(L)'
;ALQYNERCSNALNNTKLICNTRGEDLTLSEAIIDLTHLSNQQFIGTEPIRLYFLHQCVPQLKLSQSHPFIIDHHRLRDLGVTIFTWEQAIDMFKSKEFQKKFSVDSNIQLISYLYDSKIDKEIAKLLHRIPFIMDRNKCLQIPTEIFFPSKFNDISWYSNNTQGTYVHEDLMNKLKSDHIKWLEQLGVAFRTDLSFFYHTIIPQASTFINVENAPHTIQRLCHLYVNGQIHPDDLKKLGKLSLLTKDNTLVPANRLYLSA
;
A
#
# COMPACT_ATOMS: atom_id res chain seq x y z
N ALA A 1 -29.73 -13.12 42.81
CA ALA A 1 -29.51 -12.43 41.52
C ALA A 1 -28.04 -12.51 41.09
N LEU A 2 -27.07 -12.02 41.88
CA LEU A 2 -25.64 -12.04 41.53
C LEU A 2 -25.09 -13.43 41.16
N GLN A 3 -25.32 -14.44 42.01
CA GLN A 3 -24.89 -15.83 41.74
C GLN A 3 -25.54 -16.45 40.48
N TYR A 4 -26.76 -16.05 40.13
CA TYR A 4 -27.44 -16.52 38.93
C TYR A 4 -26.78 -15.92 37.67
N ASN A 5 -26.52 -14.61 37.68
CA ASN A 5 -25.87 -13.91 36.58
C ASN A 5 -24.43 -14.40 36.37
N GLU A 6 -23.68 -14.69 37.42
CA GLU A 6 -22.34 -15.30 37.32
C GLU A 6 -22.39 -16.69 36.67
N ARG A 7 -23.36 -17.53 37.07
CA ARG A 7 -23.53 -18.86 36.47
C ARG A 7 -23.94 -18.79 35.01
N CYS A 8 -24.83 -17.87 34.63
CA CYS A 8 -25.19 -17.64 33.24
C CYS A 8 -23.98 -17.15 32.42
N SER A 9 -23.19 -16.23 32.95
CA SER A 9 -21.98 -15.72 32.28
C SER A 9 -20.93 -16.82 32.12
N ASN A 10 -20.72 -17.65 33.14
CA ASN A 10 -19.82 -18.80 33.06
C ASN A 10 -20.30 -19.86 32.07
N ALA A 11 -21.61 -20.12 31.98
CA ALA A 11 -22.17 -21.03 31.00
C ALA A 11 -22.00 -20.51 29.58
N LEU A 12 -22.28 -19.23 29.34
CA LEU A 12 -22.12 -18.58 28.04
C LEU A 12 -20.66 -18.64 27.54
N ASN A 13 -19.69 -18.41 28.41
CA ASN A 13 -18.27 -18.38 28.03
C ASN A 13 -17.64 -19.76 27.83
N ASN A 14 -18.15 -20.80 28.49
CA ASN A 14 -17.55 -22.14 28.49
C ASN A 14 -18.35 -23.20 27.69
N THR A 15 -19.56 -22.87 27.26
CA THR A 15 -20.40 -23.79 26.48
C THR A 15 -20.23 -23.50 24.99
N LYS A 16 -20.03 -24.55 24.20
CA LYS A 16 -20.02 -24.46 22.74
C LYS A 16 -21.46 -24.35 22.24
N LEU A 17 -21.83 -23.15 21.81
CA LEU A 17 -23.21 -22.79 21.44
C LEU A 17 -23.30 -22.20 20.03
N ILE A 18 -22.16 -21.97 19.38
CA ILE A 18 -22.08 -21.25 18.11
C ILE A 18 -21.44 -22.17 17.08
N CYS A 19 -22.09 -22.34 15.94
CA CYS A 19 -21.55 -23.12 14.85
C CYS A 19 -20.79 -22.20 13.88
N ASN A 20 -19.54 -22.55 13.56
CA ASN A 20 -18.78 -21.84 12.54
C ASN A 20 -19.28 -22.19 11.12
N THR A 21 -18.78 -21.47 10.12
CA THR A 21 -19.15 -21.69 8.71
C THR A 21 -18.74 -23.06 8.17
N ARG A 22 -17.95 -23.85 8.92
CA ARG A 22 -17.55 -25.22 8.59
C ARG A 22 -18.33 -26.30 9.35
N GLY A 23 -19.27 -25.92 10.22
CA GLY A 23 -20.05 -26.88 11.01
C GLY A 23 -19.42 -27.27 12.36
N GLU A 24 -18.36 -26.59 12.80
CA GLU A 24 -17.70 -26.87 14.09
C GLU A 24 -18.30 -26.01 15.20
N ASP A 25 -18.52 -26.60 16.36
CA ASP A 25 -19.06 -25.90 17.53
C ASP A 25 -17.96 -25.17 18.32
N LEU A 26 -18.22 -23.88 18.53
CA LEU A 26 -17.36 -22.89 19.15
C LEU A 26 -18.05 -22.23 20.36
N THR A 27 -17.24 -21.76 21.31
CA THR A 27 -17.64 -20.79 22.34
C THR A 27 -17.60 -19.35 21.80
N LEU A 28 -18.12 -18.40 22.60
CA LEU A 28 -18.05 -16.96 22.26
C LEU A 28 -16.61 -16.47 22.07
N SER A 29 -15.65 -16.95 22.88
CA SER A 29 -14.25 -16.53 22.83
C SER A 29 -13.42 -17.23 21.74
N GLU A 30 -14.00 -18.25 21.11
CA GLU A 30 -13.43 -18.99 19.99
C GLU A 30 -13.84 -18.40 18.62
N ALA A 31 -14.87 -17.55 18.59
CA ALA A 31 -15.56 -17.12 17.37
C ALA A 31 -15.28 -15.65 16.97
N ILE A 32 -15.35 -15.39 15.66
CA ILE A 32 -15.22 -14.08 15.01
C ILE A 32 -16.34 -13.89 13.98
N ILE A 33 -17.01 -12.75 14.01
CA ILE A 33 -17.85 -12.28 12.90
C ILE A 33 -16.98 -11.43 11.97
N ASP A 34 -16.79 -11.84 10.71
CA ASP A 34 -16.07 -11.04 9.72
C ASP A 34 -17.03 -10.19 8.87
N LEU A 35 -17.04 -8.88 9.11
CA LEU A 35 -17.82 -7.90 8.35
C LEU A 35 -17.12 -7.41 7.07
N THR A 36 -15.84 -7.76 6.89
CA THR A 36 -15.03 -7.39 5.72
C THR A 36 -15.07 -8.44 4.61
N HIS A 37 -15.46 -9.66 4.95
CA HIS A 37 -15.40 -10.87 4.12
C HIS A 37 -13.99 -11.26 3.64
N LEU A 38 -12.94 -10.65 4.19
CA LEU A 38 -11.55 -10.97 3.87
C LEU A 38 -11.17 -12.39 4.31
N SER A 39 -11.81 -12.93 5.34
CA SER A 39 -11.60 -14.31 5.81
C SER A 39 -11.93 -15.36 4.76
N ASN A 40 -12.86 -15.04 3.86
CA ASN A 40 -13.32 -15.92 2.78
C ASN A 40 -12.38 -15.88 1.56
N GLN A 41 -11.49 -14.88 1.51
CA GLN A 41 -10.58 -14.69 0.39
C GLN A 41 -9.28 -15.43 0.65
N GLN A 42 -8.87 -16.30 -0.28
CA GLN A 42 -7.66 -17.12 -0.12
C GLN A 42 -6.37 -16.30 0.03
N PHE A 43 -6.33 -15.08 -0.52
CA PHE A 43 -5.15 -14.22 -0.47
C PHE A 43 -4.89 -13.56 0.90
N ILE A 44 -5.91 -13.47 1.77
CA ILE A 44 -5.76 -13.12 3.20
C ILE A 44 -5.87 -14.40 4.03
N GLY A 45 -7.00 -15.09 3.88
CA GLY A 45 -7.32 -16.31 4.60
C GLY A 45 -7.61 -16.08 6.08
N THR A 46 -7.72 -17.20 6.79
CA THR A 46 -8.13 -17.22 8.20
C THR A 46 -7.02 -16.79 9.16
N GLU A 47 -5.79 -17.24 8.90
CA GLU A 47 -4.71 -17.16 9.86
C GLU A 47 -4.25 -15.73 10.18
N PRO A 48 -4.10 -14.80 9.21
CA PRO A 48 -3.65 -13.45 9.54
C PRO A 48 -4.61 -12.69 10.45
N ILE A 49 -5.93 -12.83 10.21
CA ILE A 49 -6.98 -12.20 11.01
C ILE A 49 -6.99 -12.81 12.43
N ARG A 50 -6.86 -14.14 12.53
CA ARG A 50 -6.76 -14.83 13.82
C ARG A 50 -5.56 -14.35 14.63
N LEU A 51 -4.38 -14.27 14.02
CA LEU A 51 -3.16 -13.80 14.66
C LEU A 51 -3.24 -12.32 15.08
N TYR A 52 -3.88 -11.48 14.27
CA TYR A 52 -4.11 -10.06 14.62
C TYR A 52 -4.82 -9.93 15.97
N PHE A 53 -5.92 -10.66 16.19
CA PHE A 53 -6.64 -10.61 17.46
C PHE A 53 -5.88 -11.22 18.63
N LEU A 54 -5.14 -12.31 18.42
CA LEU A 54 -4.33 -12.91 19.49
C LEU A 54 -3.17 -12.00 19.92
N HIS A 55 -2.62 -11.19 19.01
CA HIS A 55 -1.52 -10.26 19.30
C HIS A 55 -1.97 -8.93 19.91
N GLN A 56 -3.24 -8.56 19.78
CA GLN A 56 -3.83 -7.39 20.46
C GLN A 56 -3.93 -7.58 22.00
N CYS A 57 -3.35 -8.66 22.56
CA CYS A 57 -3.29 -8.95 23.99
C CYS A 57 -4.67 -8.94 24.68
N VAL A 58 -5.72 -9.40 24.00
CA VAL A 58 -7.03 -9.61 24.63
C VAL A 58 -6.94 -10.90 25.46
N PRO A 59 -6.82 -10.84 26.81
CA PRO A 59 -6.37 -11.97 27.63
C PRO A 59 -7.32 -13.18 27.66
N GLN A 60 -8.50 -13.04 27.06
CA GLN A 60 -9.59 -14.00 27.15
C GLN A 60 -9.94 -14.65 25.80
N LEU A 61 -9.35 -14.20 24.69
CA LEU A 61 -9.61 -14.80 23.38
C LEU A 61 -8.91 -16.15 23.25
N LYS A 62 -9.69 -17.16 22.88
CA LYS A 62 -9.23 -18.53 22.63
C LYS A 62 -9.62 -18.95 21.22
N LEU A 63 -9.35 -18.08 20.25
CA LEU A 63 -9.80 -18.25 18.86
C LEU A 63 -9.50 -19.65 18.33
N SER A 64 -10.51 -20.26 17.69
CA SER A 64 -10.38 -21.59 17.09
C SER A 64 -9.19 -21.63 16.12
N GLN A 65 -8.38 -22.68 16.22
CA GLN A 65 -7.19 -22.86 15.37
C GLN A 65 -7.56 -23.23 13.93
N SER A 66 -8.67 -23.95 13.73
CA SER A 66 -9.10 -24.43 12.41
C SER A 66 -9.81 -23.33 11.62
N HIS A 67 -10.88 -22.75 12.21
CA HIS A 67 -11.69 -21.72 11.58
C HIS A 67 -12.57 -20.98 12.62
N PRO A 68 -12.23 -19.74 13.02
CA PRO A 68 -13.01 -19.01 14.02
C PRO A 68 -14.23 -18.29 13.44
N PHE A 69 -14.45 -18.28 12.12
CA PHE A 69 -15.45 -17.41 11.51
C PHE A 69 -16.87 -17.96 11.54
N ILE A 70 -17.81 -17.11 11.93
CA ILE A 70 -19.24 -17.42 12.02
C ILE A 70 -20.05 -16.45 11.15
N ILE A 71 -21.30 -16.83 10.85
CA ILE A 71 -22.25 -15.96 10.15
C ILE A 71 -22.67 -14.82 11.09
N ASP A 72 -22.76 -13.61 10.52
CA ASP A 72 -23.22 -12.44 11.24
C ASP A 72 -24.66 -12.57 11.77
N HIS A 73 -24.84 -12.30 13.06
CA HIS A 73 -26.15 -12.34 13.70
C HIS A 73 -26.21 -11.38 14.91
N HIS A 74 -27.23 -10.51 14.96
CA HIS A 74 -27.35 -9.47 16.01
C HIS A 74 -27.24 -10.02 17.44
N ARG A 75 -27.95 -11.12 17.77
CA ARG A 75 -27.87 -11.74 19.10
C ARG A 75 -26.46 -12.17 19.50
N LEU A 76 -25.62 -12.58 18.55
CA LEU A 76 -24.24 -12.99 18.85
C LEU A 76 -23.35 -11.77 19.10
N ARG A 77 -23.63 -10.65 18.43
CA ARG A 77 -23.00 -9.36 18.73
C ARG A 77 -23.37 -8.89 20.14
N ASP A 78 -24.65 -8.99 20.51
CA ASP A 78 -25.14 -8.63 21.85
C ASP A 78 -24.52 -9.49 22.96
N LEU A 79 -24.17 -10.74 22.63
CA LEU A 79 -23.46 -11.66 23.52
C LEU A 79 -21.94 -11.42 23.58
N GLY A 80 -21.42 -10.45 22.82
CA GLY A 80 -20.01 -10.06 22.87
C GLY A 80 -19.06 -10.93 22.04
N VAL A 81 -19.54 -11.57 20.97
CA VAL A 81 -18.64 -12.21 19.98
C VAL A 81 -17.69 -11.17 19.40
N THR A 82 -16.44 -11.58 19.18
CA THR A 82 -15.43 -10.74 18.52
C THR A 82 -15.87 -10.39 17.10
N ILE A 83 -15.80 -9.11 16.74
CA ILE A 83 -16.16 -8.64 15.40
C ILE A 83 -14.88 -8.15 14.72
N PHE A 84 -14.69 -8.55 13.46
CA PHE A 84 -13.66 -8.05 12.57
C PHE A 84 -14.26 -7.03 11.58
N THR A 85 -13.83 -5.78 11.70
CA THR A 85 -14.29 -4.62 10.93
C THR A 85 -13.20 -4.13 9.99
N TRP A 86 -13.55 -3.22 9.08
CA TRP A 86 -12.56 -2.58 8.21
C TRP A 86 -11.53 -1.75 8.96
N GLU A 87 -11.88 -1.14 10.10
CA GLU A 87 -10.92 -0.42 10.95
C GLU A 87 -9.84 -1.37 11.47
N GLN A 88 -10.25 -2.55 11.96
CA GLN A 88 -9.32 -3.57 12.41
C GLN A 88 -8.51 -4.18 11.26
N ALA A 89 -9.10 -4.32 10.07
CA ALA A 89 -8.37 -4.75 8.87
C ALA A 89 -7.27 -3.75 8.50
N ILE A 90 -7.55 -2.44 8.58
CA ILE A 90 -6.57 -1.38 8.34
C ILE A 90 -5.42 -1.48 9.34
N ASP A 91 -5.72 -1.70 10.63
CA ASP A 91 -4.69 -1.87 11.66
C ASP A 91 -3.87 -3.14 11.43
N MET A 92 -4.51 -4.23 11.01
CA MET A 92 -3.84 -5.47 10.63
C MET A 92 -2.87 -5.23 9.46
N PHE A 93 -3.29 -4.51 8.41
CA PHE A 93 -2.43 -4.20 7.26
C PHE A 93 -1.18 -3.38 7.63
N LYS A 94 -1.25 -2.57 8.70
CA LYS A 94 -0.11 -1.81 9.25
C LYS A 94 0.81 -2.65 10.12
N SER A 95 0.38 -3.82 10.59
CA SER A 95 1.19 -4.67 11.47
C SER A 95 2.39 -5.28 10.73
N LYS A 96 3.53 -5.34 11.42
CA LYS A 96 4.76 -5.92 10.85
C LYS A 96 4.61 -7.42 10.59
N GLU A 97 3.83 -8.10 11.41
CA GLU A 97 3.56 -9.53 11.33
C GLU A 97 2.80 -9.86 10.05
N PHE A 98 1.79 -9.05 9.71
CA PHE A 98 1.04 -9.20 8.47
C PHE A 98 1.95 -8.94 7.26
N GLN A 99 2.65 -7.80 7.24
CA GLN A 99 3.50 -7.40 6.10
C GLN A 99 4.64 -8.40 5.82
N LYS A 100 5.19 -9.06 6.85
CA LYS A 100 6.21 -10.12 6.68
C LYS A 100 5.72 -11.33 5.90
N LYS A 101 4.43 -11.68 6.02
CA LYS A 101 3.84 -12.88 5.39
C LYS A 101 3.05 -12.55 4.12
N PHE A 102 2.59 -11.30 3.99
CA PHE A 102 1.79 -10.88 2.85
C PHE A 102 2.65 -10.75 1.60
N SER A 103 2.29 -11.50 0.55
CA SER A 103 3.07 -11.56 -0.69
C SER A 103 2.57 -10.55 -1.72
N VAL A 104 3.40 -10.29 -2.73
CA VAL A 104 3.01 -9.44 -3.87
C VAL A 104 1.82 -10.05 -4.63
N ASP A 105 1.80 -11.37 -4.84
CA ASP A 105 0.68 -12.04 -5.50
C ASP A 105 -0.63 -11.94 -4.70
N SER A 106 -0.55 -12.02 -3.37
CA SER A 106 -1.70 -11.74 -2.51
C SER A 106 -2.14 -10.28 -2.60
N ASN A 107 -1.20 -9.34 -2.76
CA ASN A 107 -1.53 -7.93 -2.94
C ASN A 107 -2.23 -7.64 -4.28
N ILE A 108 -1.82 -8.30 -5.36
CA ILE A 108 -2.51 -8.23 -6.67
C ILE A 108 -3.96 -8.69 -6.53
N GLN A 109 -4.17 -9.80 -5.83
CA GLN A 109 -5.50 -10.33 -5.58
C GLN A 109 -6.32 -9.40 -4.68
N LEU A 110 -5.72 -8.80 -3.66
CA LEU A 110 -6.39 -7.79 -2.82
C LEU A 110 -6.81 -6.57 -3.65
N ILE A 111 -5.92 -6.03 -4.49
CA ILE A 111 -6.23 -4.90 -5.38
C ILE A 111 -7.37 -5.26 -6.33
N SER A 112 -7.31 -6.45 -6.96
CA SER A 112 -8.35 -6.92 -7.88
C SER A 112 -9.67 -7.12 -7.14
N TYR A 113 -9.65 -7.71 -5.95
CA TYR A 113 -10.82 -7.86 -5.09
C TYR A 113 -11.42 -6.50 -4.75
N LEU A 114 -10.61 -5.52 -4.34
CA LEU A 114 -11.13 -4.20 -3.98
C LEU A 114 -11.69 -3.43 -5.19
N TYR A 115 -11.15 -3.67 -6.38
CA TYR A 115 -11.65 -3.09 -7.63
C TYR A 115 -12.97 -3.75 -8.09
N ASP A 116 -13.02 -5.08 -8.10
CA ASP A 116 -14.16 -5.85 -8.62
C ASP A 116 -15.35 -5.90 -7.63
N SER A 117 -15.05 -5.80 -6.33
CA SER A 117 -16.06 -5.95 -5.29
C SER A 117 -17.01 -4.76 -5.28
N LYS A 118 -18.30 -5.07 -5.09
CA LYS A 118 -19.29 -4.11 -4.59
C LYS A 118 -19.05 -3.86 -3.11
N ILE A 119 -17.84 -3.43 -2.74
CA ILE A 119 -17.55 -3.06 -1.35
C ILE A 119 -18.57 -1.99 -0.96
N ASP A 120 -18.91 -1.96 0.33
CA ASP A 120 -19.74 -0.91 0.90
C ASP A 120 -19.28 0.47 0.38
N LYS A 121 -20.25 1.29 -0.05
CA LYS A 121 -19.99 2.64 -0.58
C LYS A 121 -19.21 3.50 0.40
N GLU A 122 -19.40 3.30 1.71
CA GLU A 122 -18.64 4.01 2.73
C GLU A 122 -17.17 3.57 2.76
N ILE A 123 -16.89 2.28 2.57
CA ILE A 123 -15.50 1.79 2.47
C ILE A 123 -14.86 2.23 1.16
N ALA A 124 -15.59 2.20 0.05
CA ALA A 124 -15.10 2.70 -1.24
C ALA A 124 -14.62 4.17 -1.14
N LYS A 125 -15.34 5.01 -0.39
CA LYS A 125 -14.96 6.40 -0.10
C LYS A 125 -13.74 6.53 0.81
N LEU A 126 -13.33 5.47 1.50
CA LEU A 126 -12.17 5.47 2.40
C LEU A 126 -10.93 4.85 1.76
N LEU A 127 -11.05 4.17 0.61
CA LEU A 127 -9.93 3.46 -0.02
C LEU A 127 -8.71 4.36 -0.27
N HIS A 128 -8.89 5.63 -0.60
CA HIS A 128 -7.77 6.58 -0.77
C HIS A 128 -6.95 6.82 0.49
N ARG A 129 -7.41 6.36 1.67
CA ARG A 129 -6.75 6.48 2.98
C ARG A 129 -6.33 5.15 3.58
N ILE A 130 -6.59 4.02 2.90
CA ILE A 130 -6.32 2.68 3.42
C ILE A 130 -4.98 2.19 2.86
N PRO A 131 -4.07 1.66 3.70
CA PRO A 131 -2.83 1.08 3.21
C PRO A 131 -3.08 -0.31 2.61
N PHE A 132 -3.21 -0.39 1.29
CA PHE A 132 -3.44 -1.66 0.59
C PHE A 132 -2.57 -1.83 -0.67
N ILE A 133 -1.67 -0.90 -0.99
CA ILE A 133 -0.79 -1.01 -2.16
C ILE A 133 0.63 -1.31 -1.69
N MET A 134 1.21 -2.41 -2.15
CA MET A 134 2.55 -2.80 -1.73
C MET A 134 3.63 -1.96 -2.44
N ASP A 135 4.57 -1.46 -1.65
CA ASP A 135 5.78 -0.81 -2.16
C ASP A 135 6.93 -1.81 -2.38
N ARG A 136 8.04 -1.31 -2.93
CA ARG A 136 9.30 -2.08 -3.11
C ARG A 136 9.87 -2.68 -1.82
N ASN A 137 9.58 -2.10 -0.66
CA ASN A 137 10.04 -2.57 0.64
C ASN A 137 9.08 -3.62 1.24
N LYS A 138 8.05 -4.03 0.49
CA LYS A 138 6.99 -4.96 0.90
C LYS A 138 6.11 -4.40 2.03
N CYS A 139 6.06 -3.07 2.16
CA CYS A 139 5.15 -2.38 3.06
C CYS A 139 3.88 -2.00 2.31
N LEU A 140 2.72 -2.10 2.96
CA LEU A 140 1.47 -1.61 2.40
C LEU A 140 1.34 -0.11 2.65
N GLN A 141 0.95 0.61 1.62
CA GLN A 141 0.96 2.06 1.56
C GLN A 141 -0.39 2.58 1.11
N ILE A 142 -0.67 3.80 1.51
CA ILE A 142 -1.89 4.53 1.18
C ILE A 142 -1.78 5.02 -0.27
N PRO A 143 -2.84 4.95 -1.09
CA PRO A 143 -2.82 5.42 -2.48
C PRO A 143 -2.22 6.82 -2.67
N THR A 144 -2.55 7.77 -1.79
CA THR A 144 -2.06 9.16 -1.87
C THR A 144 -0.60 9.34 -1.44
N GLU A 145 0.04 8.31 -0.89
CA GLU A 145 1.41 8.36 -0.35
C GLU A 145 2.39 7.50 -1.16
N ILE A 146 1.92 6.84 -2.22
CA ILE A 146 2.71 5.99 -3.09
C ILE A 146 2.65 6.47 -4.54
N PHE A 147 3.75 6.30 -5.25
CA PHE A 147 3.85 6.72 -6.65
C PHE A 147 4.01 5.52 -7.57
N PHE A 148 3.41 5.60 -8.76
CA PHE A 148 3.79 4.68 -9.83
C PHE A 148 5.25 4.91 -10.22
N PRO A 149 6.00 3.84 -10.54
CA PRO A 149 7.30 3.98 -11.18
C PRO A 149 7.13 4.66 -12.55
N SER A 150 8.11 5.45 -12.97
CA SER A 150 8.05 6.22 -14.21
C SER A 150 8.24 5.24 -15.36
N LYS A 151 7.53 5.51 -16.45
CA LYS A 151 7.68 4.77 -17.71
C LYS A 151 9.08 4.90 -18.30
N PHE A 152 9.84 5.92 -17.89
CA PHE A 152 11.27 6.04 -18.19
C PHE A 152 12.02 5.12 -17.22
N ASN A 153 12.24 3.91 -17.69
CA ASN A 153 12.82 2.76 -16.99
C ASN A 153 14.32 2.97 -16.68
N ASP A 154 14.68 4.10 -16.09
CA ASP A 154 16.07 4.40 -15.74
C ASP A 154 16.38 3.87 -14.34
N ILE A 155 17.31 2.92 -14.32
CA ILE A 155 18.03 2.37 -13.17
C ILE A 155 18.54 3.49 -12.22
N SER A 156 18.69 4.73 -12.70
CA SER A 156 19.07 5.91 -11.91
C SER A 156 18.03 6.38 -10.89
N TRP A 157 16.75 6.00 -11.03
CA TRP A 157 15.75 6.27 -9.99
C TRP A 157 15.81 5.28 -8.84
N TYR A 158 16.33 4.09 -9.13
CA TYR A 158 16.48 2.99 -8.18
C TYR A 158 17.75 3.13 -7.35
N SER A 159 18.84 3.65 -7.93
CA SER A 159 20.17 3.70 -7.30
C SER A 159 20.36 4.88 -6.35
N ASN A 160 19.65 5.99 -6.57
CA ASN A 160 19.69 7.10 -5.64
C ASN A 160 18.62 6.86 -4.58
N ASN A 161 19.09 6.74 -3.34
CA ASN A 161 18.43 6.57 -2.05
C ASN A 161 17.36 7.65 -1.75
N THR A 162 16.50 7.92 -2.73
CA THR A 162 15.46 8.91 -2.69
C THR A 162 14.32 8.31 -1.90
N GLN A 163 13.91 9.04 -0.87
CA GLN A 163 12.89 8.76 0.13
C GLN A 163 11.47 8.53 -0.44
N GLY A 164 11.33 8.14 -1.71
CA GLY A 164 10.07 7.88 -2.37
C GLY A 164 9.57 6.45 -2.12
N THR A 165 8.29 6.37 -1.79
CA THR A 165 7.50 5.14 -1.73
C THR A 165 6.94 4.87 -3.13
N TYR A 166 7.40 3.82 -3.79
CA TYR A 166 6.97 3.46 -5.15
C TYR A 166 6.26 2.10 -5.16
N VAL A 167 5.23 1.99 -6.00
CA VAL A 167 4.49 0.74 -6.25
C VAL A 167 5.48 -0.35 -6.66
N HIS A 168 5.36 -1.53 -6.04
CA HIS A 168 6.21 -2.68 -6.34
C HIS A 168 6.12 -3.04 -7.84
N GLU A 169 7.28 -3.29 -8.48
CA GLU A 169 7.40 -3.47 -9.93
C GLU A 169 6.50 -4.59 -10.47
N ASP A 170 6.46 -5.73 -9.78
CA ASP A 170 5.59 -6.85 -10.15
C ASP A 170 4.09 -6.51 -10.18
N LEU A 171 3.63 -5.54 -9.37
CA LEU A 171 2.25 -5.06 -9.45
C LEU A 171 2.00 -4.38 -10.79
N MET A 172 2.95 -3.57 -11.25
CA MET A 172 2.84 -2.88 -12.53
C MET A 172 2.82 -3.84 -13.72
N ASN A 173 3.56 -4.95 -13.61
CA ASN A 173 3.65 -5.95 -14.66
C ASN A 173 2.41 -6.86 -14.72
N LYS A 174 1.77 -7.12 -13.57
CA LYS A 174 0.69 -8.11 -13.46
C LYS A 174 -0.71 -7.49 -13.39
N LEU A 175 -0.85 -6.23 -12.97
CA LEU A 175 -2.14 -5.54 -12.92
C LEU A 175 -2.62 -5.15 -14.33
N LYS A 176 -3.92 -5.31 -14.56
CA LYS A 176 -4.59 -4.86 -15.79
C LYS A 176 -4.60 -3.33 -15.86
N SER A 177 -4.67 -2.79 -17.08
CA SER A 177 -4.71 -1.33 -17.30
C SER A 177 -5.83 -0.63 -16.54
N ASP A 178 -7.00 -1.28 -16.38
CA ASP A 178 -8.13 -0.69 -15.65
C ASP A 178 -7.88 -0.60 -14.15
N HIS A 179 -7.17 -1.58 -13.55
CA HIS A 179 -6.72 -1.48 -12.16
C HIS A 179 -5.77 -0.30 -11.97
N ILE A 180 -4.82 -0.10 -12.90
CA ILE A 180 -3.88 1.02 -12.84
C ILE A 180 -4.61 2.37 -12.91
N LYS A 181 -5.57 2.52 -13.83
CA LYS A 181 -6.40 3.74 -13.93
C LYS A 181 -7.23 3.97 -12.67
N TRP A 182 -7.76 2.91 -12.07
CA TRP A 182 -8.51 3.01 -10.83
C TRP A 182 -7.63 3.42 -9.64
N LEU A 183 -6.43 2.84 -9.54
CA LEU A 183 -5.44 3.26 -8.53
C LEU A 183 -5.04 4.73 -8.71
N GLU A 184 -4.90 5.21 -9.96
CA GLU A 184 -4.68 6.63 -10.26
C GLU A 184 -5.84 7.50 -9.74
N GLN A 185 -7.09 7.09 -9.96
CA GLN A 185 -8.28 7.78 -9.43
C GLN A 185 -8.34 7.81 -7.90
N LEU A 186 -7.80 6.79 -7.23
CA LEU A 186 -7.67 6.75 -5.77
C LEU A 186 -6.56 7.64 -5.22
N GLY A 187 -5.71 8.20 -6.08
CA GLY A 187 -4.67 9.16 -5.71
C GLY A 187 -3.24 8.66 -5.87
N VAL A 188 -3.03 7.46 -6.44
CA VAL A 188 -1.67 7.01 -6.82
C VAL A 188 -1.20 7.88 -7.97
N ALA A 189 -0.34 8.85 -7.66
CA ALA A 189 0.20 9.73 -8.67
C ALA A 189 1.36 9.05 -9.40
N PHE A 190 1.53 9.35 -10.68
CA PHE A 190 2.87 9.28 -11.24
C PHE A 190 3.69 10.37 -10.56
N ARG A 191 4.87 10.04 -10.02
CA ARG A 191 5.88 11.09 -9.86
C ARG A 191 6.20 11.54 -11.28
N THR A 192 5.59 12.63 -11.69
CA THR A 192 5.83 13.17 -13.02
C THR A 192 7.30 13.54 -13.08
N ASP A 193 7.90 13.31 -14.23
CA ASP A 193 9.23 13.79 -14.55
C ASP A 193 9.42 15.28 -14.20
N LEU A 194 8.32 16.05 -14.23
CA LEU A 194 8.24 17.44 -13.73
C LEU A 194 8.44 17.57 -12.22
N SER A 195 7.78 16.76 -11.39
CA SER A 195 8.01 16.79 -9.95
C SER A 195 9.46 16.46 -9.58
N PHE A 196 10.07 15.48 -10.27
CA PHE A 196 11.49 15.17 -10.11
C PHE A 196 12.39 16.32 -10.59
N PHE A 197 12.03 16.92 -11.72
CA PHE A 197 12.70 18.09 -12.25
C PHE A 197 12.68 19.28 -11.27
N TYR A 198 11.52 19.66 -10.74
CA TYR A 198 11.35 20.80 -9.84
C TYR A 198 11.87 20.56 -8.42
N HIS A 199 11.74 19.34 -7.90
CA HIS A 199 12.07 19.05 -6.50
C HIS A 199 13.39 18.31 -6.30
N THR A 200 14.02 17.80 -7.35
CA THR A 200 15.30 17.09 -7.27
C THR A 200 16.36 17.73 -8.17
N ILE A 201 16.11 17.85 -9.48
CA ILE A 201 17.12 18.35 -10.42
C ILE A 201 17.41 19.84 -10.20
N ILE A 202 16.40 20.71 -10.14
CA ILE A 202 16.61 22.16 -9.97
C ILE A 202 17.30 22.48 -8.63
N PRO A 203 16.85 21.97 -7.46
CA PRO A 203 17.49 22.31 -6.18
C PRO A 203 18.93 21.79 -6.06
N GLN A 204 19.24 20.68 -6.72
CA GLN A 204 20.56 20.03 -6.68
C GLN A 204 21.34 20.19 -7.98
N ALA A 205 21.02 21.19 -8.80
CA ALA A 205 21.58 21.32 -10.16
C ALA A 205 23.13 21.23 -10.18
N SER A 206 23.81 21.83 -9.19
CA SER A 206 25.27 21.82 -9.11
C SER A 206 25.91 20.47 -8.75
N THR A 207 25.16 19.53 -8.18
CA THR A 207 25.71 18.28 -7.60
C THR A 207 25.02 17.00 -8.09
N PHE A 208 23.88 17.12 -8.78
CA PHE A 208 23.06 15.97 -9.17
C PHE A 208 23.70 15.16 -10.31
N ILE A 209 24.30 15.83 -11.30
CA ILE A 209 24.87 15.16 -12.46
C ILE A 209 26.29 14.64 -12.17
N ASN A 210 26.52 13.37 -12.47
CA ASN A 210 27.82 12.72 -12.53
C ASN A 210 28.00 12.06 -13.92
N VAL A 211 29.19 11.49 -14.19
CA VAL A 211 29.51 10.92 -15.51
C VAL A 211 28.57 9.77 -15.87
N GLU A 212 28.10 9.01 -14.88
CA GLU A 212 27.24 7.84 -15.07
C GLU A 212 25.79 8.23 -15.42
N ASN A 213 25.25 9.27 -14.78
CA ASN A 213 23.85 9.67 -14.94
C ASN A 213 23.63 10.82 -15.95
N ALA A 214 24.69 11.47 -16.42
CA ALA A 214 24.60 12.64 -17.31
C ALA A 214 23.84 12.35 -18.61
N PRO A 215 24.12 11.27 -19.37
CA PRO A 215 23.46 11.04 -20.65
C PRO A 215 21.94 10.86 -20.51
N HIS A 216 21.53 10.05 -19.54
CA HIS A 216 20.12 9.75 -19.26
C HIS A 216 19.36 10.99 -18.79
N THR A 217 19.93 11.74 -17.85
CA THR A 217 19.28 12.92 -17.28
C THR A 217 19.13 14.03 -18.34
N ILE A 218 20.15 14.25 -19.17
CA ILE A 218 20.09 15.27 -20.24
C ILE A 218 19.05 14.87 -21.30
N GLN A 219 19.05 13.62 -21.77
CA GLN A 219 18.06 13.13 -22.73
C GLN A 219 16.62 13.32 -22.22
N ARG A 220 16.40 13.04 -20.93
CA ARG A 220 15.10 13.23 -20.29
C ARG A 220 14.69 14.70 -20.22
N LEU A 221 15.58 15.59 -19.80
CA LEU A 221 15.33 17.04 -19.80
C LEU A 221 14.97 17.55 -21.20
N CYS A 222 15.68 17.09 -22.23
CA CYS A 222 15.36 17.41 -23.61
C CYS A 222 13.98 16.90 -24.02
N HIS A 223 13.61 15.67 -23.64
CA HIS A 223 12.30 15.10 -23.93
C HIS A 223 11.16 15.93 -23.28
N LEU A 224 11.32 16.32 -22.02
CA LEU A 224 10.34 17.13 -21.30
C LEU A 224 10.18 18.53 -21.91
N TYR A 225 11.29 19.13 -22.35
CA TYR A 225 11.26 20.41 -23.05
C TYR A 225 10.58 20.32 -24.43
N VAL A 226 10.94 19.32 -25.24
CA VAL A 226 10.37 19.11 -26.58
C VAL A 226 8.86 18.85 -26.51
N ASN A 227 8.39 18.16 -25.48
CA ASN A 227 6.97 17.90 -25.26
C ASN A 227 6.20 19.08 -24.63
N GLY A 228 6.85 20.24 -24.44
CA GLY A 228 6.23 21.43 -23.86
C GLY A 228 5.88 21.31 -22.37
N GLN A 229 6.47 20.35 -21.66
CA GLN A 229 6.19 20.11 -20.24
C GLN A 229 7.05 21.02 -19.33
N ILE A 230 8.20 21.46 -19.80
CA ILE A 230 9.10 22.41 -19.12
C ILE A 230 9.14 23.71 -19.91
N HIS A 231 8.92 24.85 -19.24
CA HIS A 231 9.00 26.15 -19.89
C HIS A 231 10.46 26.64 -19.99
N PRO A 232 10.77 27.50 -20.98
CA PRO A 232 12.11 28.09 -21.11
C PRO A 232 12.65 28.76 -19.84
N ASP A 233 11.76 29.33 -19.02
CA ASP A 233 12.13 29.97 -17.75
C ASP A 233 12.58 28.97 -16.69
N ASP A 234 12.16 27.72 -16.78
CA ASP A 234 12.62 26.66 -15.89
C ASP A 234 13.98 26.11 -16.31
N LEU A 235 14.29 26.11 -17.61
CA LEU A 235 15.63 25.79 -18.10
C LEU A 235 16.69 26.79 -17.62
N LYS A 236 16.33 28.07 -17.46
CA LYS A 236 17.24 29.07 -16.87
C LYS A 236 17.69 28.71 -15.46
N LYS A 237 16.83 28.01 -14.69
CA LYS A 237 17.15 27.53 -13.32
C LYS A 237 18.21 26.42 -13.34
N LEU A 238 18.47 25.80 -14.49
CA LEU A 238 19.51 24.77 -14.69
C LEU A 238 20.87 25.34 -15.09
N GLY A 239 21.10 26.65 -15.01
CA GLY A 239 22.40 27.22 -15.39
C GLY A 239 23.59 26.60 -14.64
N LYS A 240 23.38 26.08 -13.43
CA LYS A 240 24.42 25.39 -12.64
C LYS A 240 24.51 23.88 -12.89
N LEU A 241 23.62 23.32 -13.71
CA LEU A 241 23.59 21.90 -14.04
C LEU A 241 24.85 21.53 -14.83
N SER A 242 25.62 20.56 -14.34
CA SER A 242 26.80 20.06 -15.04
C SER A 242 26.40 19.25 -16.27
N LEU A 243 27.02 19.53 -17.41
CA LEU A 243 26.84 18.81 -18.67
C LEU A 243 28.11 18.04 -19.01
N LEU A 244 27.95 16.85 -19.58
CA LEU A 244 29.06 16.00 -20.00
C LEU A 244 29.63 16.49 -21.33
N THR A 245 30.93 16.77 -21.38
CA THR A 245 31.64 17.21 -22.59
C THR A 245 32.18 16.01 -23.36
N LYS A 246 32.67 16.26 -24.59
CA LYS A 246 33.34 15.24 -25.42
C LYS A 246 34.60 14.66 -24.78
N ASP A 247 35.24 15.41 -23.87
CA ASP A 247 36.43 14.98 -23.13
C ASP A 247 36.07 14.22 -21.83
N ASN A 248 34.80 13.79 -21.70
CA ASN A 248 34.27 13.09 -20.53
C ASN A 248 34.38 13.90 -19.22
N THR A 249 34.43 15.23 -19.32
CA THR A 249 34.46 16.14 -18.17
C THR A 249 33.09 16.76 -17.93
N LEU A 250 32.79 17.09 -16.68
CA LEU A 250 31.54 17.72 -16.28
C LEU A 250 31.75 19.23 -16.13
N VAL A 251 31.04 20.00 -16.95
CA VAL A 251 31.14 21.47 -16.94
C VAL A 251 29.74 22.07 -16.73
N PRO A 252 29.55 22.99 -15.78
CA PRO A 252 28.28 23.69 -15.58
C PRO A 252 27.79 24.38 -16.85
N ALA A 253 26.49 24.29 -17.12
CA ALA A 253 25.87 24.84 -18.32
C ALA A 253 26.20 26.33 -18.53
N ASN A 254 26.18 27.14 -17.48
CA ASN A 254 26.50 28.58 -17.51
C ASN A 254 27.98 28.92 -17.80
N ARG A 255 28.85 27.93 -17.92
CA ARG A 255 30.26 28.09 -18.32
C ARG A 255 30.52 27.62 -19.75
N LEU A 256 29.50 27.10 -20.43
CA LEU A 256 29.60 26.63 -21.80
C LEU A 256 29.27 27.73 -22.79
N TYR A 257 29.86 27.62 -23.98
CA TYR A 257 29.81 28.63 -25.04
C TYR A 257 28.38 28.98 -25.50
N LEU A 258 27.44 28.03 -25.39
CA LEU A 258 26.03 28.18 -25.82
C LEU A 258 25.09 28.61 -24.68
N SER A 259 25.62 29.18 -23.59
CA SER A 259 24.82 29.54 -22.41
C SER A 259 24.27 30.98 -22.39
N ALA A 260 24.55 31.75 -23.44
CA ALA A 260 24.09 33.12 -23.64
C ALA A 260 22.68 33.19 -24.23
#